data_AF-A0A7S0W8L2-F1
#
_entry.id   AF-A0A7S0W8L2-F1
#
_cell.length_a   1.000
_cell.length_b   1.000
_cell.length_c   1.000
_cell.angle_alpha   90.00
_cell.angle_beta   90.00
_cell.angle_gamma   90.00
#
_symmetry.space_group_name_H-M   'P 1'
#
loop_
_entity.id
_entity.type
_entity.pdbx_description
1 polymer ?
#
loop_
_entity_poly.entity_id
_entity_poly.type
_entity_poly.pdbx_seq_one_letter_code
_entity_poly.pdbx_strand_id
1 'polypeptide(L)'
;ETEGWIPLKNTSVHDTFERRQRDMFVVKARDVGPLASLTVQRSAPPGSGGWDLRGVVVRNQAANTEYTFACGGGSPVGESERRVLDYAPGAHIMVEPSPAAARAEHERAKGALRPPDLPIQLAGGEG
;
A
#
# COMPACT_ATOMS: atom_id res chain seq x y z
N GLU A 1 -6.26 22.36 14.32
CA GLU A 1 -5.03 21.60 14.59
C GLU A 1 -4.97 20.42 13.62
N THR A 2 -4.06 20.42 12.64
CA THR A 2 -3.87 19.27 11.72
C THR A 2 -2.40 19.06 11.44
N GLU A 3 -1.60 18.86 12.49
CA GLU A 3 -0.19 18.45 12.41
C GLU A 3 -0.01 17.01 12.92
N GLY A 4 -0.95 16.12 12.57
CA GLY A 4 -0.92 14.72 12.98
C GLY A 4 -0.40 13.82 11.87
N TRP A 5 0.60 12.98 12.18
CA TRP A 5 0.99 11.86 11.32
C TRP A 5 -0.22 10.95 11.06
N ILE A 6 -0.44 10.56 9.81
CA ILE A 6 -1.47 9.58 9.46
C ILE A 6 -0.83 8.19 9.51
N PRO A 7 -1.15 7.35 10.50
CA PRO A 7 -0.58 6.01 10.57
C PRO A 7 -1.15 5.15 9.43
N LEU A 8 -0.25 4.60 8.61
CA LEU A 8 -0.61 3.65 7.57
C LEU A 8 -0.83 2.28 8.20
N LYS A 9 -2.09 2.01 8.56
CA LYS A 9 -2.51 0.71 9.08
C LYS A 9 -3.28 -0.02 7.99
N ASN A 10 -2.90 -1.26 7.74
CA ASN A 10 -3.64 -2.13 6.85
C ASN A 10 -4.50 -3.09 7.68
N THR A 11 -5.68 -3.43 7.15
CA THR A 11 -6.60 -4.43 7.72
C THR A 11 -6.60 -5.73 6.91
N SER A 12 -5.79 -5.81 5.86
CA SER A 12 -5.68 -7.03 5.07
C SER A 12 -4.84 -8.10 5.76
N VAL A 13 -5.03 -9.33 5.30
CA VAL A 13 -4.58 -10.58 5.92
C VAL A 13 -3.07 -10.83 5.81
N HIS A 14 -2.28 -9.85 5.35
CA HIS A 14 -0.87 -10.03 4.98
C HIS A 14 0.02 -8.94 5.58
N ASP A 15 1.28 -9.31 5.78
CA ASP A 15 2.31 -8.39 6.25
C ASP A 15 2.50 -7.23 5.27
N THR A 16 2.61 -6.03 5.82
CA THR A 16 2.83 -4.78 5.08
C THR A 16 4.27 -4.31 5.18
N PHE A 17 4.71 -3.53 4.20
CA PHE A 17 6.05 -2.97 4.11
C PHE A 17 7.15 -4.02 3.87
N GLU A 18 6.80 -5.16 3.24
CA GLU A 18 7.79 -6.16 2.85
C GLU A 18 8.68 -5.67 1.71
N ARG A 19 9.87 -6.26 1.63
CA ARG A 19 10.83 -5.93 0.57
C ARG A 19 10.23 -6.27 -0.79
N ARG A 20 10.34 -5.32 -1.74
CA ARG A 20 9.84 -5.45 -3.13
C ARG A 20 8.31 -5.64 -3.22
N GLN A 21 7.56 -5.21 -2.22
CA GLN A 21 6.10 -5.19 -2.23
C GLN A 21 5.58 -3.78 -2.53
N ARG A 22 4.40 -3.71 -3.17
CA ARG A 22 3.54 -2.53 -3.13
C ARG A 22 2.38 -2.79 -2.18
N ASP A 23 2.22 -1.92 -1.20
CA ASP A 23 1.05 -1.87 -0.34
C ASP A 23 0.16 -0.69 -0.70
N MET A 24 -1.15 -0.87 -0.57
CA MET A 24 -2.14 0.17 -0.82
C MET A 24 -2.90 0.46 0.46
N PHE A 25 -2.95 1.72 0.84
CA PHE A 25 -3.66 2.19 2.02
C PHE A 25 -4.72 3.21 1.62
N VAL A 26 -5.89 3.13 2.23
CA VAL A 26 -6.92 4.16 2.12
C VAL A 26 -6.91 4.94 3.41
N VAL A 27 -6.62 6.23 3.32
CA VAL A 27 -6.57 7.14 4.47
C VAL A 27 -7.53 8.30 4.26
N LYS A 28 -8.10 8.79 5.36
CA LYS A 28 -8.86 10.04 5.36
C LYS A 28 -7.90 11.17 5.71
N ALA A 29 -7.80 12.16 4.82
CA ALA A 29 -6.99 13.35 5.02
C ALA A 29 -7.82 14.60 4.68
N ARG A 30 -7.40 15.75 5.22
CA ARG A 30 -7.95 17.05 4.83
C ARG A 30 -7.53 17.35 3.39
N ASP A 31 -8.38 18.05 2.64
CA ASP A 31 -7.97 18.62 1.36
C ASP A 31 -6.93 19.74 1.60
N VAL A 32 -5.74 19.53 1.06
CA VAL A 32 -4.59 20.44 1.13
C VAL A 32 -4.26 21.04 -0.24
N GLY A 33 -5.09 20.77 -1.27
CA GLY A 33 -4.84 21.19 -2.64
C GLY A 33 -3.78 20.33 -3.35
N PRO A 34 -3.11 20.87 -4.38
CA PRO A 34 -2.08 20.16 -5.13
C PRO A 34 -0.91 19.75 -4.22
N LEU A 35 -0.55 18.48 -4.25
CA LEU A 35 0.53 17.95 -3.41
C LEU A 35 1.90 18.26 -4.03
N ALA A 36 2.73 19.01 -3.30
CA ALA A 36 4.09 19.35 -3.71
C ALA A 36 5.15 18.40 -3.10
N SER A 37 4.92 17.95 -1.87
CA SER A 37 5.83 17.06 -1.16
C SER A 37 5.08 16.10 -0.25
N LEU A 38 5.73 14.98 0.09
CA LEU A 38 5.23 13.96 1.00
C LEU A 38 6.31 13.61 2.01
N THR A 39 5.99 13.70 3.30
CA THR A 39 6.90 13.25 4.36
C THR A 39 6.50 11.87 4.85
N VAL A 40 7.44 10.92 4.82
CA VAL A 40 7.27 9.54 5.25
C VAL A 40 8.16 9.30 6.46
N GLN A 41 7.61 8.67 7.50
CA GLN A 41 8.36 8.30 8.70
C GLN A 41 8.16 6.83 9.00
N ARG A 42 9.26 6.13 9.28
CA ARG A 42 9.21 4.77 9.79
C ARG A 42 8.86 4.78 11.28
N SER A 43 7.87 3.97 11.67
CA SER A 43 7.57 3.68 13.07
C SER A 43 7.72 2.18 13.28
N ALA A 44 8.95 1.76 13.61
CA ALA A 44 9.27 0.35 13.86
C ALA A 44 10.16 0.22 15.10
N PRO A 45 10.12 -0.91 15.84
CA PRO A 45 10.93 -1.11 17.03
C PRO A 45 12.44 -1.03 16.74
N PRO A 46 13.27 -0.72 17.74
CA PRO A 46 14.71 -0.72 17.57
C PRO A 46 15.21 -2.12 17.15
N GLY A 47 16.15 -2.16 16.19
CA GLY A 47 16.69 -3.41 15.65
C GLY A 47 15.85 -4.07 14.55
N SER A 48 14.73 -3.47 14.15
CA SER A 48 14.04 -3.85 12.90
C SER A 48 14.89 -3.44 11.70
N GLY A 49 15.08 -4.35 10.72
CA GLY A 49 15.90 -4.11 9.54
C GLY A 49 15.49 -2.84 8.76
N GLY A 50 16.39 -2.27 7.95
CA GLY A 50 16.14 -1.05 7.17
C GLY A 50 14.93 -1.17 6.22
N TRP A 51 14.21 -0.06 5.99
CA TRP A 51 13.11 -0.02 5.02
C TRP A 51 13.57 0.66 3.72
N ASP A 52 13.57 -0.06 2.60
CA ASP A 52 13.93 0.50 1.28
C ASP A 52 12.66 1.00 0.55
N LEU A 53 12.28 2.24 0.80
CA LEU A 53 11.19 2.90 0.09
C LEU A 53 11.65 3.34 -1.31
N ARG A 54 10.96 2.89 -2.35
CA ARG A 54 11.22 3.29 -3.74
C ARG A 54 10.41 4.50 -4.20
N GLY A 55 9.22 4.68 -3.64
CA GLY A 55 8.36 5.80 -3.94
C GLY A 55 6.95 5.58 -3.41
N VAL A 56 6.15 6.63 -3.46
CA VAL A 56 4.75 6.63 -3.04
C VAL A 56 3.90 7.22 -4.15
N VAL A 57 2.77 6.59 -4.41
CA VAL A 57 1.73 7.13 -5.30
C VAL A 57 0.54 7.53 -4.43
N VAL A 58 0.16 8.80 -4.50
CA VAL A 58 -1.01 9.34 -3.80
C VAL A 58 -2.10 9.61 -4.82
N ARG A 59 -3.24 8.93 -4.67
CA ARG A 59 -4.41 9.15 -5.52
C ARG A 59 -5.49 9.88 -4.73
N ASN A 60 -5.79 11.12 -5.13
CA ASN A 60 -6.95 11.84 -4.63
C ASN A 60 -8.21 11.31 -5.35
N GLN A 61 -9.05 10.58 -4.63
CA GLN A 61 -10.26 9.99 -5.17
C GLN A 61 -11.33 11.02 -5.54
N ALA A 62 -11.42 12.15 -4.84
CA ALA A 62 -12.40 13.19 -5.10
C ALA A 62 -12.06 14.00 -6.36
N ALA A 63 -10.77 14.33 -6.52
CA ALA A 63 -10.27 15.09 -7.68
C ALA A 63 -9.83 14.20 -8.85
N ASN A 64 -9.94 12.87 -8.72
CA ASN A 64 -9.44 11.87 -9.67
C ASN A 64 -8.02 12.18 -10.19
N THR A 65 -7.14 12.64 -9.29
CA THR A 65 -5.78 13.08 -9.61
C THR A 65 -4.75 12.19 -8.91
N GLU A 66 -3.66 11.89 -9.58
CA GLU A 66 -2.58 11.06 -9.08
C GLU A 66 -1.27 11.86 -8.96
N TYR A 67 -0.59 11.70 -7.83
CA TYR A 67 0.69 12.33 -7.54
C TYR A 67 1.73 11.25 -7.26
N THR A 68 2.84 11.29 -7.99
CA THR A 68 3.95 10.33 -7.80
C THR A 68 5.10 11.00 -7.09
N PHE A 69 5.60 10.35 -6.04
CA PHE A 69 6.73 10.80 -5.22
C PHE A 69 7.82 9.73 -5.29
N ALA A 70 8.85 9.96 -6.09
CA ALA A 70 9.94 9.00 -6.25
C ALA A 70 11.00 9.17 -5.16
N CYS A 71 11.45 8.07 -4.57
CA CYS A 71 12.59 8.07 -3.66
C CYS A 71 13.85 7.71 -4.45
N GLY A 72 14.71 8.70 -4.70
CA GLY A 72 16.00 8.51 -5.36
C GLY A 72 16.84 7.52 -4.57
N GLY A 73 17.13 6.36 -5.18
CA GLY A 73 17.65 5.16 -4.50
C GLY A 73 19.06 5.29 -3.90
N GLY A 74 19.18 6.02 -2.79
CA GLY A 74 20.48 6.30 -2.16
C GLY A 74 20.75 5.55 -0.85
N SER A 75 19.72 5.18 -0.07
CA SER A 75 19.93 4.52 1.24
C SER A 75 18.59 4.05 1.80
N PRO A 76 18.52 2.92 2.54
CA PRO A 76 17.32 2.57 3.31
C PRO A 76 16.95 3.69 4.30
N VAL A 77 15.65 3.85 4.57
CA VAL A 77 15.15 4.71 5.63
C VAL A 77 15.56 4.10 6.97
N GLY A 78 16.42 4.81 7.70
CA GLY A 78 16.91 4.41 9.02
C GLY A 78 15.84 4.44 10.11
N GLU A 79 16.20 3.94 11.29
CA GLU A 79 15.33 3.69 12.46
C GLU A 79 14.49 4.90 12.93
N SER A 80 14.89 6.12 12.59
CA SER A 80 14.18 7.36 12.94
C SER A 80 14.24 8.43 11.84
N GLU A 81 14.61 8.04 10.62
CA GLU A 81 14.76 9.01 9.53
C GLU A 81 13.38 9.35 8.95
N ARG A 82 13.01 10.63 9.04
CA ARG A 82 11.92 11.20 8.25
C ARG A 82 12.46 11.46 6.85
N ARG A 83 11.76 10.96 5.83
CA ARG A 83 12.06 11.23 4.44
C ARG A 83 11.03 12.15 3.84
N VAL A 84 11.51 13.27 3.31
CA VAL A 84 10.71 14.15 2.45
C VAL A 84 10.93 13.69 1.02
N LEU A 85 9.84 13.48 0.30
CA LEU A 85 9.82 13.14 -1.12
C LEU A 85 9.16 14.30 -1.87
N ASP A 86 9.81 14.76 -2.93
CA ASP A 86 9.27 15.79 -3.80
C ASP A 86 8.38 15.17 -4.89
N TYR A 87 7.38 15.94 -5.33
CA TYR A 87 6.52 15.53 -6.43
C TYR A 87 7.34 15.34 -7.72
N ALA A 88 7.27 14.13 -8.26
CA ALA A 88 8.03 13.69 -9.43
C ALA A 88 7.06 13.17 -10.51
N PRO A 89 6.45 14.08 -11.31
CA PRO A 89 5.53 13.70 -12.37
C PRO A 89 6.24 12.80 -13.40
N GLY A 90 5.59 11.71 -13.79
CA GLY A 90 6.13 10.77 -14.78
C GLY A 90 7.24 9.85 -14.26
N ALA A 91 7.56 9.88 -12.96
CA ALA A 91 8.49 8.92 -12.40
C ALA A 91 7.92 7.50 -12.43
N HIS A 92 8.73 6.54 -12.88
CA HIS A 92 8.36 5.13 -12.89
C HIS A 92 8.83 4.45 -11.60
N ILE A 93 7.89 4.07 -10.74
CA ILE A 93 8.19 3.23 -9.57
C ILE A 93 8.11 1.78 -10.03
N MET A 94 9.25 1.10 -10.11
CA MET A 94 9.27 -0.34 -10.42
C MET A 94 8.56 -1.10 -9.30
N VAL A 95 7.45 -1.76 -9.65
CA VAL A 95 6.64 -2.59 -8.74
C VAL A 95 6.70 -4.03 -9.24
N GLU A 96 7.31 -4.90 -8.45
CA GLU A 96 7.20 -6.35 -8.64
C GLU A 96 6.01 -6.88 -7.82
N PRO A 97 5.28 -7.90 -8.29
CA PRO A 97 4.21 -8.52 -7.53
C PRO A 97 4.76 -9.15 -6.24
N SER A 98 4.16 -8.84 -5.09
CA SER A 98 4.61 -9.34 -3.78
C SER A 98 4.39 -10.86 -3.68
N PRO A 99 5.44 -11.67 -3.44
CA PRO A 99 5.28 -13.11 -3.21
C PRO A 99 4.42 -13.40 -1.97
N ALA A 100 4.46 -12.54 -0.95
CA ALA A 100 3.60 -12.66 0.22
C ALA A 100 2.14 -12.45 -0.17
N ALA A 101 1.82 -11.39 -0.92
CA ALA A 101 0.47 -11.09 -1.41
C ALA A 101 -0.07 -12.12 -2.43
N ALA A 102 0.81 -12.83 -3.15
CA ALA A 102 0.41 -13.97 -3.96
C ALA A 102 0.05 -15.21 -3.13
N ARG A 103 0.80 -15.51 -2.04
CA ARG A 103 0.55 -16.66 -1.15
C ARG A 103 -0.75 -16.53 -0.37
N ALA A 104 -0.83 -15.43 0.35
CA ALA A 104 -2.04 -14.72 0.74
C ALA A 104 -3.31 -14.99 -0.09
N GLU A 105 -3.31 -14.53 -1.34
CA GLU A 105 -4.45 -14.62 -2.25
C GLU A 105 -4.73 -16.08 -2.61
N HIS A 106 -3.69 -16.88 -2.81
CA HIS A 106 -3.81 -18.32 -3.04
C HIS A 106 -4.47 -19.04 -1.86
N GLU A 107 -4.13 -18.68 -0.63
CA GLU A 107 -4.73 -19.26 0.58
C GLU A 107 -6.19 -18.84 0.73
N ARG A 108 -6.50 -17.55 0.51
CA ARG A 108 -7.88 -17.05 0.48
C ARG A 108 -8.71 -17.72 -0.62
N ALA A 109 -8.14 -17.87 -1.82
CA ALA A 109 -8.79 -18.54 -2.94
C ALA A 109 -9.08 -20.00 -2.60
N LYS A 110 -8.13 -20.71 -1.99
CA LYS A 110 -8.34 -22.08 -1.49
C LYS A 110 -9.46 -22.18 -0.46
N GLY A 111 -9.52 -21.24 0.49
CA GLY A 111 -10.60 -21.18 1.49
C GLY A 111 -11.97 -20.79 0.90
N ALA A 112 -11.98 -20.08 -0.23
CA ALA A 112 -13.18 -19.70 -0.95
C ALA A 112 -13.68 -20.75 -1.96
N LEU A 113 -12.89 -21.82 -2.20
CA LEU A 113 -13.35 -22.93 -3.04
C LEU A 113 -14.49 -23.66 -2.33
N ARG A 114 -15.60 -23.81 -3.04
CA ARG A 114 -16.71 -24.64 -2.60
C ARG A 114 -16.21 -26.09 -2.47
N PRO A 115 -16.48 -26.78 -1.35
CA PRO A 115 -16.11 -28.18 -1.23
C PRO A 115 -16.72 -28.97 -2.40
N PRO A 116 -15.96 -29.91 -2.99
CA PRO A 116 -16.38 -30.62 -4.19
C PRO A 116 -17.68 -31.41 -4.00
N ASP A 117 -17.99 -31.78 -2.76
CA ASP A 117 -19.15 -32.60 -2.40
C ASP A 117 -20.43 -31.78 -2.16
N LEU A 118 -20.37 -30.44 -2.24
CA LEU A 118 -21.56 -29.63 -2.04
C LEU A 118 -22.37 -29.60 -3.36
N PRO A 119 -23.68 -29.94 -3.37
CA PRO A 119 -24.49 -29.95 -4.60
C PRO A 119 -24.77 -28.52 -5.08
N ILE A 120 -24.49 -28.18 -6.33
CA ILE A 120 -24.71 -26.81 -6.87
C ILE A 120 -26.22 -26.58 -7.00
N GLN A 121 -26.77 -25.65 -6.23
CA GLN A 121 -28.14 -25.17 -6.41
C GLN A 121 -28.15 -24.11 -7.50
N LEU A 122 -28.54 -24.51 -8.72
CA LEU A 122 -28.90 -23.56 -9.77
C LEU A 122 -30.28 -23.02 -9.41
N ALA A 123 -30.35 -21.77 -8.93
CA ALA A 123 -31.62 -21.09 -8.77
C ALA A 123 -32.21 -20.87 -10.17
N GLY A 124 -33.11 -21.76 -10.58
CA GLY A 124 -33.96 -21.54 -11.74
C GLY A 124 -34.89 -20.39 -11.44
N GLY A 125 -34.71 -19.26 -12.12
CA GLY A 125 -35.76 -18.26 -12.22
C GLY A 125 -36.86 -18.83 -13.10
N GLU A 126 -37.93 -19.33 -12.50
CA GLU A 126 -39.21 -19.43 -13.20
C GLU A 126 -39.87 -18.05 -13.19
N GLY A 127 -40.35 -17.65 -14.37
CA GLY A 127 -41.09 -16.41 -14.61
C GLY A 127 -42.56 -16.51 -14.29
#